data_AF-A0A6P2BD61-F1
#
_entry.id   AF-A0A6P2BD61-F1
#
_cell.length_a   1.000
_cell.length_b   1.000
_cell.length_c   1.000
_cell.angle_alpha   90.00
_cell.angle_beta   90.00
_cell.angle_gamma   90.00
#
_symmetry.space_group_name_H-M   'P 1'
#
loop_
_entity.id
_entity.type
_entity.pdbx_description
1 polymer ?
#
loop_
_entity_poly.entity_id
_entity_poly.type
_entity_poly.pdbx_seq_one_letter_code
_entity_poly.pdbx_strand_id
1 'polypeptide(L)'
;MFGGWTGACESADTSCEVSMVSAREVTARFDRTFEVTASAGTGGSIEPALQTVTEGETVDLIVMVDEGFGIESVSGCGGALTDGVFTTAAITEHCEVLAAFEVTL
;
A
#
# COMPACT_ATOMS: atom_id res chain seq x y z
N MET A 1 10.20 -5.93 -2.75
CA MET A 1 10.76 -5.83 -1.38
C MET A 1 11.58 -7.07 -1.05
N PHE A 2 12.58 -6.98 -0.16
CA PHE A 2 13.30 -8.17 0.31
C PHE A 2 12.40 -8.97 1.24
N GLY A 3 12.14 -10.23 0.91
CA GLY A 3 11.17 -11.11 1.58
C GLY A 3 11.79 -12.15 2.49
N GLY A 4 13.11 -12.09 2.70
CA GLY A 4 13.86 -12.98 3.57
C GLY A 4 14.78 -13.98 2.87
N TRP A 5 15.47 -14.76 3.68
CA TRP A 5 16.32 -15.88 3.32
C TRP A 5 15.61 -17.21 3.62
N THR A 6 15.89 -18.23 2.82
CA THR A 6 15.44 -19.61 3.03
C THR A 6 16.55 -20.61 2.71
N GLY A 7 16.41 -21.86 3.13
CA GLY A 7 17.38 -22.93 2.91
C GLY A 7 18.26 -23.16 4.14
N ALA A 8 19.57 -22.96 4.01
CA ALA A 8 20.53 -23.16 5.11
C ALA A 8 20.44 -22.08 6.21
N CYS A 9 19.61 -21.06 6.01
CA CYS A 9 19.17 -20.10 6.99
C CYS A 9 17.74 -19.64 6.63
N GLU A 10 16.94 -19.37 7.65
CA GLU A 10 15.58 -18.84 7.51
C GLU A 10 15.49 -17.58 8.36
N SER A 11 15.47 -16.41 7.70
CA SER A 11 15.42 -15.11 8.39
C SER A 11 14.73 -14.07 7.50
N ALA A 12 13.99 -13.15 8.12
CA ALA A 12 13.46 -11.97 7.44
C ALA A 12 14.47 -10.80 7.39
N ASP A 13 15.57 -10.89 8.14
CA ASP A 13 16.61 -9.87 8.18
C ASP A 13 17.35 -9.79 6.85
N THR A 14 17.88 -8.60 6.53
CA THR A 14 18.70 -8.38 5.33
C THR A 14 20.02 -9.16 5.34
N SER A 15 20.38 -9.75 6.48
CA SER A 15 21.53 -10.64 6.64
C SER A 15 21.11 -12.03 7.09
N CYS A 16 21.91 -13.02 6.71
CA CYS A 16 21.77 -14.38 7.18
C CYS A 16 23.19 -14.92 7.46
N GLU A 17 23.39 -15.46 8.66
CA GLU A 17 24.65 -16.08 9.04
C GLU A 17 24.57 -17.60 8.88
N VAL A 18 25.55 -18.18 8.20
CA VAL A 18 25.61 -19.63 7.94
C VAL A 18 26.96 -20.16 8.36
N SER A 19 26.98 -21.07 9.34
CA SER A 19 28.18 -21.81 9.69
C SER A 19 28.45 -22.92 8.67
N MET A 20 29.55 -22.83 7.94
CA MET A 20 29.91 -23.80 6.89
C MET A 20 30.57 -25.05 7.49
N VAL A 21 29.75 -26.08 7.72
CA VAL A 21 30.18 -27.41 8.20
C VAL A 21 30.07 -28.51 7.13
N SER A 22 29.43 -28.18 6.01
CA SER A 22 29.25 -29.00 4.79
C SER A 22 28.75 -28.07 3.68
N ALA A 23 28.52 -28.61 2.47
CA ALA A 23 27.81 -27.86 1.42
C ALA A 23 26.41 -27.45 1.91
N ARG A 24 26.03 -26.19 1.64
CA ARG A 24 24.80 -25.54 2.08
C ARG A 24 24.30 -24.60 0.97
N GLU A 25 22.99 -24.49 0.82
CA GLU A 25 22.35 -23.59 -0.15
C GLU A 25 21.49 -22.55 0.57
N VAL A 26 21.56 -21.29 0.14
CA VAL A 26 20.75 -20.19 0.68
C VAL A 26 20.05 -19.52 -0.49
N THR A 27 18.74 -19.31 -0.37
CA THR A 27 17.93 -18.65 -1.38
C THR A 27 17.39 -17.34 -0.83
N ALA A 28 17.61 -16.24 -1.56
CA ALA A 28 16.95 -14.96 -1.31
C ALA A 28 15.54 -14.97 -1.89
N ARG A 29 14.57 -14.46 -1.13
CA ARG A 29 13.19 -14.23 -1.58
C ARG A 29 12.98 -12.74 -1.80
N PHE A 30 12.30 -12.42 -2.89
CA PHE A 30 11.89 -11.06 -3.20
C PHE A 30 10.38 -11.03 -3.42
N ASP A 31 9.71 -10.13 -2.72
CA ASP A 31 8.30 -9.86 -2.90
C ASP A 31 8.06 -8.81 -3.97
N ARG A 32 7.00 -9.02 -4.76
CA ARG A 32 6.53 -8.03 -5.71
C ARG A 32 5.86 -6.90 -4.95
N THR A 33 6.12 -5.68 -5.39
CA THR A 33 5.57 -4.48 -4.78
C THR A 33 5.03 -3.56 -5.85
N PHE A 34 3.97 -2.84 -5.52
CA PHE A 34 3.31 -1.88 -6.39
C PHE A 34 3.19 -0.53 -5.70
N GLU A 35 3.14 0.51 -6.51
CA GLU A 35 2.89 1.87 -6.02
C GLU A 35 1.39 2.16 -6.05
N VAL A 36 0.89 2.66 -4.94
CA VAL A 36 -0.46 3.21 -4.82
C VAL A 36 -0.31 4.71 -4.61
N THR A 37 -0.81 5.49 -5.57
CA THR A 37 -0.88 6.95 -5.46
C THR A 37 -2.28 7.38 -5.05
N ALA A 38 -2.38 8.45 -4.28
CA ALA A 38 -3.64 9.06 -3.89
C ALA A 38 -3.61 10.56 -4.16
N SER A 39 -4.66 11.07 -4.78
CA SER A 39 -4.81 12.48 -5.09
C SER A 39 -6.21 12.99 -4.72
N ALA A 40 -6.30 14.25 -4.35
CA ALA A 40 -7.53 14.90 -3.91
C ALA A 40 -7.79 16.16 -4.76
N GLY A 41 -9.06 16.35 -5.13
CA GLY A 41 -9.56 17.60 -5.70
C GLY A 41 -9.68 18.71 -4.66
N THR A 42 -10.18 19.88 -5.09
CA THR A 42 -10.47 20.99 -4.17
C THR A 42 -11.57 20.62 -3.19
N GLY A 43 -11.41 20.95 -1.91
CA GLY A 43 -12.42 20.70 -0.86
C GLY A 43 -12.05 19.61 0.14
N GLY A 44 -10.83 19.07 0.05
CA GLY A 44 -10.31 18.14 1.03
C GLY A 44 -8.92 17.63 0.66
N SER A 45 -8.50 16.57 1.34
CA SER A 45 -7.23 15.87 1.15
C SER A 45 -7.37 14.36 1.36
N ILE A 46 -6.40 13.61 0.84
CA ILE A 46 -6.29 12.16 1.02
C ILE A 46 -4.85 11.78 1.35
N GLU A 47 -4.65 10.97 2.39
CA GLU A 47 -3.32 10.58 2.87
C GLU A 47 -3.25 9.09 3.23
N PRO A 48 -2.09 8.42 3.02
CA PRO A 48 -0.88 8.95 2.38
C PRO A 48 -1.02 9.10 0.85
N ALA A 49 -0.36 10.11 0.28
CA ALA A 49 -0.41 10.41 -1.16
C ALA A 49 0.37 9.40 -2.04
N LEU A 50 1.36 8.70 -1.46
CA LEU A 50 2.12 7.67 -2.14
C LEU A 50 2.55 6.61 -1.13
N GLN A 51 2.43 5.34 -1.54
CA GLN A 51 2.94 4.21 -0.79
C GLN A 51 3.35 3.07 -1.69
N THR A 52 4.29 2.28 -1.20
CA THR A 52 4.72 1.04 -1.84
C THR A 52 4.18 -0.14 -1.04
N VAL A 53 3.41 -0.98 -1.71
CA VAL A 53 2.59 -2.03 -1.09
C VAL A 53 3.03 -3.38 -1.63
N THR A 54 3.04 -4.41 -0.80
CA THR A 54 3.33 -5.78 -1.26
C THR A 54 2.16 -6.34 -2.04
N GLU A 55 2.44 -7.12 -3.08
CA GLU A 55 1.39 -7.79 -3.85
C GLU A 55 0.44 -8.58 -2.94
N GLY A 56 -0.87 -8.33 -3.10
CA GLY A 56 -1.93 -8.98 -2.34
C GLY A 56 -2.34 -8.27 -1.06
N GLU A 57 -1.58 -7.27 -0.58
CA GLU A 57 -1.98 -6.46 0.57
C GLU A 57 -3.01 -5.40 0.20
N THR A 58 -3.73 -4.90 1.21
CA THR A 58 -4.66 -3.78 1.10
C THR A 58 -4.09 -2.56 1.80
N VAL A 59 -4.63 -1.41 1.45
CA VAL A 59 -4.22 -0.12 1.98
C VAL A 59 -5.43 0.62 2.52
N ASP A 60 -5.24 1.31 3.63
CA ASP A 60 -6.17 2.32 4.12
C ASP A 60 -5.65 3.73 3.81
N LEU A 61 -6.52 4.55 3.22
CA LEU A 61 -6.29 5.96 2.94
C LEU A 61 -7.29 6.79 3.75
N ILE A 62 -6.81 7.81 4.46
CA ILE A 62 -7.64 8.71 5.25
C ILE A 62 -8.06 9.88 4.37
N VAL A 63 -9.37 10.12 4.29
CA VAL A 63 -9.96 11.23 3.55
C VAL A 63 -10.38 12.30 4.56
N MET A 64 -9.80 13.49 4.43
CA MET A 64 -10.11 14.65 5.25
C MET A 64 -10.88 15.66 4.41
N VAL A 65 -12.00 16.15 4.92
CA VAL A 65 -12.88 17.09 4.22
C VAL A 65 -12.68 18.48 4.82
N ASP A 66 -12.53 19.48 3.96
CA ASP A 66 -12.42 20.87 4.41
C ASP A 66 -13.80 21.43 4.82
N GLU A 67 -13.81 22.48 5.63
CA GLU A 67 -15.06 23.13 6.03
C GLU A 67 -15.85 23.67 4.83
N GLY A 68 -17.15 23.37 4.80
CA GLY A 68 -18.04 23.78 3.69
C GLY A 68 -18.03 22.84 2.48
N PHE A 69 -17.38 21.68 2.59
CA PHE A 69 -17.37 20.64 1.58
C PHE A 69 -17.95 19.31 2.10
N GLY A 70 -18.34 18.46 1.15
CA GLY A 70 -18.70 17.07 1.34
C GLY A 70 -17.94 16.18 0.37
N ILE A 71 -17.84 14.89 0.67
CA ILE A 71 -17.24 13.91 -0.24
C ILE A 71 -18.24 13.64 -1.37
N GLU A 72 -17.86 13.99 -2.60
CA GLU A 72 -18.63 13.67 -3.80
C GLU A 72 -18.38 12.21 -4.19
N SER A 73 -17.11 11.81 -4.28
CA SER A 73 -16.74 10.43 -4.57
C SER A 73 -15.29 10.14 -4.17
N VAL A 74 -15.01 8.88 -3.85
CA VAL A 74 -13.64 8.36 -3.77
C VAL A 74 -13.61 7.07 -4.56
N SER A 75 -12.68 6.95 -5.49
CA SER A 75 -12.63 5.81 -6.42
C SER A 75 -11.20 5.48 -6.82
N GLY A 76 -10.98 4.25 -7.28
CA GLY A 76 -9.67 3.75 -7.66
C GLY A 76 -9.28 2.49 -6.87
N CYS A 77 -8.27 1.76 -7.37
CA CYS A 77 -7.71 0.57 -6.72
C CYS A 77 -8.75 -0.48 -6.22
N GLY A 78 -9.94 -0.53 -6.84
CA GLY A 78 -11.04 -1.44 -6.45
C GLY A 78 -11.57 -1.28 -5.02
N GLY A 79 -11.26 -0.16 -4.35
CA GLY A 79 -11.56 0.05 -2.94
C GLY A 79 -12.96 0.56 -2.62
N ALA A 80 -13.22 0.75 -1.33
CA ALA A 80 -14.46 1.30 -0.81
C ALA A 80 -14.20 2.30 0.33
N LEU A 81 -15.00 3.36 0.38
CA LEU A 81 -14.99 4.36 1.45
C LEU A 81 -15.95 3.95 2.57
N THR A 82 -15.46 3.88 3.80
CA THR A 82 -16.27 3.71 5.01
C THR A 82 -15.77 4.67 6.08
N ASP A 83 -16.66 5.49 6.64
CA ASP A 83 -16.34 6.40 7.76
C ASP A 83 -15.10 7.29 7.54
N GLY A 84 -14.91 7.81 6.32
CA GLY A 84 -13.78 8.67 5.95
C GLY A 84 -12.47 7.93 5.68
N VAL A 85 -12.48 6.59 5.69
CA VAL A 85 -11.32 5.76 5.33
C VAL A 85 -11.64 4.99 4.05
N PHE A 86 -10.82 5.17 3.03
CA PHE A 86 -10.89 4.43 1.79
C PHE A 86 -9.94 3.23 1.84
N THR A 87 -10.51 2.03 1.89
CA THR A 87 -9.75 0.78 1.90
C THR A 87 -9.70 0.18 0.50
N THR A 88 -8.51 -0.02 -0.05
CA THR A 88 -8.32 -0.61 -1.39
C THR A 88 -8.69 -2.10 -1.42
N ALA A 89 -8.92 -2.64 -2.61
CA ALA A 89 -8.83 -4.08 -2.81
C ALA A 89 -7.36 -4.55 -2.68
N ALA A 90 -7.15 -5.86 -2.72
CA ALA A 90 -5.81 -6.45 -2.77
C ALA A 90 -5.03 -5.91 -3.98
N ILE A 91 -3.85 -5.34 -3.72
CA ILE A 91 -3.06 -4.66 -4.74
C ILE A 91 -2.27 -5.68 -5.55
N THR A 92 -2.57 -5.78 -6.85
CA THR A 92 -1.88 -6.68 -7.79
C THR A 92 -1.18 -5.95 -8.93
N GLU A 93 -1.32 -4.63 -8.99
CA GLU A 93 -0.68 -3.74 -9.96
C GLU A 93 -0.58 -2.31 -9.40
N HIS A 94 0.17 -1.43 -10.08
CA HIS A 94 0.18 -0.01 -9.74
C HIS A 94 -1.21 0.59 -9.96
N CYS A 95 -1.67 1.41 -9.04
CA CYS A 95 -2.99 2.02 -9.16
C CYS A 95 -3.06 3.40 -8.49
N GLU A 96 -4.08 4.17 -8.87
CA GLU A 96 -4.35 5.50 -8.33
C GLU A 96 -5.72 5.51 -7.64
N VAL A 97 -5.81 6.23 -6.52
CA VAL A 97 -7.05 6.60 -5.84
C VAL A 97 -7.28 8.10 -5.98
N LEU A 98 -8.48 8.48 -6.40
CA LEU A 98 -8.90 9.87 -6.54
C LEU A 98 -10.06 10.17 -5.59
N ALA A 99 -9.90 11.22 -4.78
CA ALA A 99 -10.96 11.80 -3.95
C ALA A 99 -11.46 13.11 -4.56
N ALA A 100 -12.77 13.21 -4.76
CA ALA A 100 -13.47 14.38 -5.25
C ALA A 100 -14.46 14.90 -4.18
N PHE A 101 -14.61 16.22 -4.13
CA PHE A 101 -15.42 16.90 -3.12
C PHE A 101 -16.34 17.91 -3.80
N GLU A 102 -17.52 18.09 -3.22
CA GLU A 102 -18.51 19.07 -3.64
C GLU A 102 -18.77 20.10 -2.54
N VAL A 103 -19.16 21.31 -2.93
CA VAL A 103 -19.50 22.37 -1.96
C VAL A 103 -20.84 22.04 -1.31
N THR A 104 -20.87 22.00 0.03
CA THR A 104 -22.10 21.84 0.80
C THR A 104 -22.57 23.24 1.22
N LEU A 105 -23.58 23.76 0.53
CA LEU A 105 -24.21 25.05 0.82
C LEU A 105 -25.17 24.99 2.03
#